data_AF-A0A957ZWG0-F1
#
_entry.id   AF-A0A957ZWG0-F1
#
_cell.length_a   1.000
_cell.length_b   1.000
_cell.length_c   1.000
_cell.angle_alpha   90.00
_cell.angle_beta   90.00
_cell.angle_gamma   90.00
#
_symmetry.space_group_name_H-M   'P 1'
#
loop_
_entity.id
_entity.type
_entity.pdbx_description
1 polymer ?
#
loop_
_entity_poly.entity_id
_entity_poly.type
_entity_poly.pdbx_seq_one_letter_code
_entity_poly.pdbx_strand_id
1 'polypeptide(L)'
;VLDSQAARDGVKAAIDTVSLGDDDAALGDALNAARGQIIADGDEAGPATAVYLMSSGRNSTGSLPTAGVLDYQETQLPLYSIDVGTTDDGTAVMQLLADETGGAYFAAGSGLGSLFAAVDAAERTLTREYRVDIAAGSAVMSAEETLVAPFFVDDSLATITVKATFVGEEAGTTLAAVAPDNSETALTCERSTTTPTSTCEATIAAPATGPWAIQGTATDSVSVDYAVSGLPAADGSTFHASLTSNAGYLVTYPDIIRLTATLARDDLGTNLTVNGRLVDPYGTEQTLQFRDDGVSPDETAEDGLYAATYAAEINGDYHVRVTFDNESATGVLTQKGLVLEPTEV
;
A
#
# COMPACT_ATOMS: atom_id res chain seq x y z
N VAL A 1 19.98 -0.80 10.49
CA VAL A 1 20.04 0.15 11.64
C VAL A 1 18.85 -0.01 12.62
N LEU A 2 17.83 -0.82 12.30
CA LEU A 2 16.73 -1.16 13.23
C LEU A 2 16.72 -2.66 13.58
N ASP A 3 17.91 -3.23 13.65
CA ASP A 3 18.11 -4.68 13.56
C ASP A 3 18.00 -5.36 14.93
N SER A 4 17.69 -4.58 15.98
CA SER A 4 17.52 -5.04 17.36
C SER A 4 16.29 -4.38 18.00
N GLN A 5 15.66 -5.09 18.95
CA GLN A 5 14.55 -4.55 19.73
C GLN A 5 14.92 -3.22 20.41
N ALA A 6 16.12 -3.15 21.02
CA ALA A 6 16.59 -1.93 21.68
C ALA A 6 16.69 -0.72 20.74
N ALA A 7 17.05 -0.93 19.46
CA ALA A 7 17.07 0.15 18.47
C ALA A 7 15.65 0.62 18.11
N ARG A 8 14.70 -0.31 17.98
CA ARG A 8 13.28 0.00 17.74
C ARG A 8 12.68 0.74 18.93
N ASP A 9 12.94 0.29 20.15
CA ASP A 9 12.50 0.94 21.38
C ASP A 9 13.04 2.38 21.48
N GLY A 10 14.29 2.60 21.07
CA GLY A 10 14.92 3.92 21.03
C GLY A 10 14.25 4.88 20.04
N VAL A 11 13.95 4.41 18.82
CA VAL A 11 13.20 5.21 17.83
C VAL A 11 11.78 5.47 18.28
N LYS A 12 11.11 4.45 18.83
CA LYS A 12 9.77 4.57 19.40
C LYS A 12 9.73 5.62 20.51
N ALA A 13 10.68 5.61 21.44
CA ALA A 13 10.78 6.60 22.50
C ALA A 13 10.96 8.02 21.93
N ALA A 14 11.70 8.18 20.83
CA ALA A 14 11.85 9.48 20.16
C ALA A 14 10.54 9.95 19.51
N ILE A 15 9.84 9.06 18.80
CA ILE A 15 8.51 9.34 18.22
C ILE A 15 7.51 9.72 19.32
N ASP A 16 7.58 9.04 20.48
CA ASP A 16 6.75 9.32 21.64
C ASP A 16 7.02 10.73 22.24
N THR A 17 8.09 11.44 21.85
CA THR A 17 8.29 12.85 22.25
C THR A 17 7.69 13.87 21.29
N VAL A 18 7.20 13.43 20.12
CA VAL A 18 6.62 14.32 19.13
C VAL A 18 5.27 14.85 19.63
N SER A 19 5.19 16.16 19.83
CA SER A 19 3.96 16.86 20.22
C SER A 19 3.33 17.56 19.03
N LEU A 20 2.00 17.76 19.09
CA LEU A 20 1.31 18.63 18.15
C LEU A 20 1.90 20.05 18.19
N GLY A 21 2.22 20.59 17.02
CA GLY A 21 2.62 21.98 16.84
C GLY A 21 1.41 22.89 16.63
N ASP A 22 1.69 24.15 16.28
CA ASP A 22 0.67 25.14 15.88
C ASP A 22 0.16 24.86 14.45
N ASP A 23 -0.86 25.60 14.00
CA ASP A 23 -1.50 25.46 12.66
C ASP A 23 -0.61 25.86 11.46
N ASP A 24 0.65 26.23 11.73
CA ASP A 24 1.63 26.63 10.72
C ASP A 24 2.38 25.43 10.15
N ALA A 25 2.44 25.35 8.82
CA ALA A 25 3.14 24.30 8.09
C ALA A 25 4.24 24.92 7.21
N ALA A 26 5.50 24.67 7.54
CA ALA A 26 6.68 25.07 6.78
C ALA A 26 7.25 23.88 5.99
N LEU A 27 6.46 23.37 5.04
CA LEU A 27 6.75 22.14 4.31
C LEU A 27 8.07 22.23 3.52
N GLY A 28 8.35 23.34 2.85
CA GLY A 28 9.61 23.49 2.11
C GLY A 28 10.84 23.49 3.01
N ASP A 29 10.75 24.11 4.19
CA ASP A 29 11.86 24.12 5.14
C ASP A 29 12.08 22.72 5.76
N ALA A 30 11.00 21.97 6.01
CA ALA A 30 11.07 20.59 6.48
C ALA A 30 11.75 19.68 5.46
N LEU A 31 11.43 19.81 4.16
CA LEU A 31 12.10 19.06 3.09
C LEU A 31 13.60 19.38 3.01
N ASN A 32 13.96 20.65 3.13
CA ASN A 32 15.37 21.06 3.14
C ASN A 32 16.12 20.51 4.36
N ALA A 33 15.48 20.52 5.53
CA ALA A 33 16.04 19.96 6.75
C ALA A 33 16.24 18.43 6.63
N ALA A 34 15.25 17.70 6.10
CA ALA A 34 15.34 16.26 5.89
C ALA A 34 16.50 15.89 4.96
N ARG A 35 16.62 16.57 3.81
CA ARG A 35 17.74 16.38 2.88
C ARG A 35 19.07 16.67 3.56
N GLY A 36 19.18 17.80 4.27
CA GLY A 36 20.42 18.18 4.95
C GLY A 36 20.86 17.22 6.05
N GLN A 37 19.93 16.45 6.65
CA GLN A 37 20.26 15.39 7.61
C GLN A 37 20.76 14.11 6.93
N ILE A 38 20.28 13.79 5.73
CA ILE A 38 20.70 12.61 4.97
C ILE A 38 22.03 12.87 4.27
N ILE A 39 22.19 14.08 3.73
CA ILE A 39 23.35 14.51 2.96
C ILE A 39 24.14 15.52 3.81
N ALA A 40 24.69 15.03 4.92
CA ALA A 40 25.67 15.80 5.67
C ALA A 40 26.99 15.79 4.86
N ASP A 41 27.52 16.97 4.54
CA ASP A 41 28.85 17.20 3.97
C ASP A 41 29.08 16.94 2.46
N GLY A 42 28.02 16.87 1.64
CA GLY A 42 28.14 16.95 0.17
C GLY A 42 28.44 15.64 -0.57
N ASP A 43 28.17 14.50 0.07
CA ASP A 43 28.17 13.18 -0.58
C ASP A 43 26.83 12.89 -1.29
N GLU A 44 26.85 12.02 -2.30
CA GLU A 44 25.62 11.50 -2.94
C GLU A 44 24.79 10.68 -1.95
N ALA A 45 23.46 10.70 -2.11
CA ALA A 45 22.56 9.87 -1.33
C ALA A 45 22.90 8.37 -1.55
N GLY A 46 23.12 7.61 -0.47
CA GLY A 46 23.45 6.19 -0.59
C GLY A 46 22.32 5.37 -1.24
N PRO A 47 22.60 4.20 -1.84
CA PRO A 47 21.67 3.42 -2.68
C PRO A 47 20.46 2.77 -1.97
N ALA A 48 20.09 3.26 -0.79
CA ALA A 48 18.90 2.85 -0.02
C ALA A 48 18.40 4.00 0.87
N THR A 49 18.60 5.25 0.44
CA THR A 49 18.16 6.44 1.16
C THR A 49 16.96 7.06 0.46
N ALA A 50 16.02 7.53 1.27
CA ALA A 50 14.82 8.18 0.78
C ALA A 50 14.29 9.13 1.85
N VAL A 51 13.40 10.02 1.42
CA VAL A 51 12.60 10.86 2.32
C VAL A 51 11.15 10.41 2.20
N TYR A 52 10.52 10.17 3.35
CA TYR A 52 9.08 9.95 3.44
C TYR A 52 8.43 11.24 3.91
N LEU A 53 7.55 11.80 3.09
CA LEU A 53 6.78 13.00 3.41
C LEU A 53 5.35 12.63 3.76
N MET A 54 5.02 12.62 5.05
CA MET A 54 3.64 12.49 5.53
C MET A 54 3.06 13.89 5.73
N SER A 55 2.13 14.31 4.87
CA SER A 55 1.57 15.66 4.90
C SER A 55 0.22 15.74 4.18
N SER A 56 -0.55 16.80 4.44
CA SER A 56 -1.72 17.19 3.63
C SER A 56 -1.34 18.10 2.46
N GLY A 57 -0.04 18.29 2.19
CA GLY A 57 0.49 19.22 1.17
C GLY A 57 0.40 20.71 1.54
N ARG A 58 -0.12 21.06 2.72
CA ARG A 58 -0.26 22.45 3.17
C ARG A 58 1.10 23.09 3.45
N ASN A 59 1.29 24.32 2.98
CA ASN A 59 2.45 25.16 3.29
C ASN A 59 1.99 26.60 3.57
N SER A 60 1.93 27.00 4.84
CA SER A 60 1.49 28.34 5.26
C SER A 60 2.64 29.29 5.59
N THR A 61 3.83 28.77 5.89
CA THR A 61 5.02 29.54 6.24
C THR A 61 6.27 28.95 5.60
N GLY A 62 7.42 29.60 5.78
CA GLY A 62 8.71 29.08 5.30
C GLY A 62 8.88 29.12 3.77
N SER A 63 9.83 28.33 3.28
CA SER A 63 10.12 28.20 1.84
C SER A 63 9.01 27.46 1.09
N LEU A 64 8.88 27.76 -0.21
CA LEU A 64 7.98 26.99 -1.07
C LEU A 64 8.47 25.53 -1.19
N PRO A 65 7.59 24.53 -1.09
CA PRO A 65 7.99 23.12 -1.18
C PRO A 65 8.72 22.76 -2.47
N THR A 66 8.30 23.36 -3.59
CA THR A 66 8.87 23.12 -4.91
C THR A 66 10.26 23.73 -5.11
N ALA A 67 10.71 24.62 -4.22
CA ALA A 67 12.01 25.27 -4.36
C ALA A 67 13.19 24.28 -4.19
N GLY A 68 12.98 23.19 -3.44
CA GLY A 68 14.00 22.17 -3.18
C GLY A 68 14.03 21.01 -4.19
N VAL A 69 13.17 21.00 -5.21
CA VAL A 69 13.04 19.86 -6.14
C VAL A 69 14.35 19.57 -6.89
N LEU A 70 14.99 20.60 -7.44
CA LEU A 70 16.27 20.46 -8.14
C LEU A 70 17.35 19.86 -7.23
N ASP A 71 17.37 20.29 -5.98
CA ASP A 71 18.32 19.81 -4.96
C ASP A 71 18.14 18.31 -4.67
N TYR A 72 16.91 17.80 -4.67
CA TYR A 72 16.60 16.38 -4.53
C TYR A 72 17.01 15.58 -5.78
N GLN A 73 16.68 16.11 -6.97
CA GLN A 73 17.05 15.53 -8.27
C GLN A 73 18.57 15.37 -8.42
N GLU A 74 19.34 16.42 -8.12
CA GLU A 74 20.80 16.41 -8.21
C GLU A 74 21.44 15.37 -7.29
N THR A 75 20.81 15.13 -6.13
CA THR A 75 21.29 14.16 -5.15
C THR A 75 20.72 12.75 -5.31
N GLN A 76 19.84 12.56 -6.31
CA GLN A 76 19.12 11.30 -6.56
C GLN A 76 18.41 10.75 -5.31
N LEU A 77 17.87 11.66 -4.48
CA LEU A 77 17.20 11.30 -3.24
C LEU A 77 15.69 11.22 -3.53
N PRO A 78 15.09 10.01 -3.60
CA PRO A 78 13.66 9.88 -3.86
C PRO A 78 12.82 10.40 -2.68
N LEU A 79 11.73 11.11 -3.01
CA LEU A 79 10.74 11.58 -2.04
C LEU A 79 9.42 10.81 -2.22
N TYR A 80 9.06 9.99 -1.24
CA TYR A 80 7.77 9.31 -1.21
C TYR A 80 6.76 10.17 -0.46
N SER A 81 5.76 10.69 -1.18
CA SER A 81 4.74 11.55 -0.60
C SER A 81 3.53 10.71 -0.19
N ILE A 82 3.19 10.76 1.09
CA ILE A 82 2.07 10.06 1.69
C ILE A 82 1.06 11.11 2.12
N ASP A 83 -0.01 11.22 1.35
CA ASP A 83 -1.07 12.19 1.56
C ASP A 83 -2.01 11.72 2.66
N VAL A 84 -1.91 12.36 3.82
CA VAL A 84 -2.75 12.10 5.00
C VAL A 84 -3.87 13.13 5.15
N GLY A 85 -4.00 14.05 4.19
CA GLY A 85 -4.95 15.15 4.22
C GLY A 85 -6.37 14.75 3.79
N THR A 86 -7.33 15.61 4.13
CA THR A 86 -8.73 15.54 3.64
C THR A 86 -9.11 16.78 2.82
N THR A 87 -8.12 17.57 2.39
CA THR A 87 -8.34 18.85 1.70
C THR A 87 -7.58 18.87 0.39
N ASP A 88 -8.30 19.08 -0.72
CA ASP A 88 -7.82 18.95 -2.10
C ASP A 88 -6.65 19.88 -2.46
N ASP A 89 -6.44 20.97 -1.71
CA ASP A 89 -5.50 22.04 -2.08
C ASP A 89 -4.01 21.61 -2.06
N GLY A 90 -3.66 20.52 -1.40
CA GLY A 90 -2.26 20.07 -1.23
C GLY A 90 -1.85 18.87 -2.08
N THR A 91 -2.80 18.11 -2.62
CA THR A 91 -2.54 16.85 -3.34
C THR A 91 -1.66 17.04 -4.57
N ALA A 92 -1.95 18.06 -5.39
CA ALA A 92 -1.17 18.36 -6.59
C ALA A 92 0.30 18.70 -6.28
N VAL A 93 0.55 19.39 -5.15
CA VAL A 93 1.93 19.68 -4.71
C VAL A 93 2.64 18.40 -4.27
N MET A 94 1.95 17.52 -3.55
CA MET A 94 2.51 16.25 -3.07
C MET A 94 2.86 15.30 -4.22
N GLN A 95 2.00 15.21 -5.24
CA GLN A 95 2.26 14.45 -6.47
C GLN A 95 3.45 15.02 -7.23
N LEU A 96 3.44 16.33 -7.50
CA LEU A 96 4.54 17.00 -8.20
C LEU A 96 5.88 16.76 -7.50
N LEU A 97 5.91 16.85 -6.17
CA LEU A 97 7.11 16.60 -5.38
C LEU A 97 7.61 15.16 -5.51
N ALA A 98 6.73 14.16 -5.50
CA ALA A 98 7.12 12.76 -5.68
C ALA A 98 7.63 12.50 -7.10
N ASP A 99 6.87 12.94 -8.11
CA ASP A 99 7.18 12.70 -9.53
C ASP A 99 8.52 13.34 -9.91
N GLU A 100 8.73 14.60 -9.54
CA GLU A 100 9.93 15.34 -9.91
C GLU A 100 11.18 14.84 -9.16
N THR A 101 11.05 14.19 -8.01
CA THR A 101 12.21 13.69 -7.25
C THR A 101 12.48 12.20 -7.47
N GLY A 102 11.73 11.54 -8.35
CA GLY A 102 11.88 10.10 -8.63
C GLY A 102 11.34 9.18 -7.52
N GLY A 103 10.47 9.69 -6.66
CA GLY A 103 9.74 8.91 -5.68
C GLY A 103 8.36 8.46 -6.19
N ALA A 104 7.40 8.30 -5.28
CA ALA A 104 6.02 7.94 -5.61
C ALA A 104 5.02 8.58 -4.64
N TYR A 105 3.82 8.89 -5.16
CA TYR A 105 2.71 9.44 -4.40
C TYR A 105 1.76 8.34 -3.93
N PHE A 106 1.33 8.41 -2.67
CA PHE A 106 0.37 7.50 -2.07
C PHE A 106 -0.75 8.27 -1.37
N ALA A 107 -1.99 8.07 -1.81
CA ALA A 107 -3.18 8.60 -1.15
C ALA A 107 -3.55 7.71 0.05
N ALA A 108 -3.12 8.08 1.25
CA ALA A 108 -3.42 7.35 2.48
C ALA A 108 -4.72 7.83 3.15
N GLY A 109 -5.09 9.11 3.01
CA GLY A 109 -6.18 9.70 3.77
C GLY A 109 -5.94 9.64 5.29
N SER A 110 -7.00 9.71 6.09
CA SER A 110 -6.91 9.80 7.56
C SER A 110 -6.93 8.47 8.31
N GLY A 111 -7.10 7.34 7.62
CA GLY A 111 -7.15 6.01 8.24
C GLY A 111 -5.76 5.45 8.54
N LEU A 112 -5.57 4.83 9.71
CA LEU A 112 -4.30 4.18 10.06
C LEU A 112 -4.00 2.98 9.15
N GLY A 113 -5.02 2.18 8.81
CA GLY A 113 -4.85 1.03 7.90
C GLY A 113 -4.35 1.45 6.51
N SER A 114 -4.91 2.52 5.94
CA SER A 114 -4.48 3.06 4.65
C SER A 114 -3.11 3.75 4.72
N LEU A 115 -2.78 4.38 5.85
CA LEU A 115 -1.43 4.87 6.12
C LEU A 115 -0.40 3.73 6.13
N PHE A 116 -0.69 2.61 6.80
CA PHE A 116 0.22 1.45 6.79
C PHE A 116 0.39 0.86 5.40
N ALA A 117 -0.70 0.73 4.63
CA ALA A 117 -0.62 0.26 3.25
C ALA A 117 0.25 1.19 2.38
N ALA A 118 0.12 2.51 2.55
CA ALA A 118 0.94 3.50 1.84
C ALA A 118 2.43 3.41 2.22
N VAL A 119 2.74 3.29 3.50
CA VAL A 119 4.13 3.14 3.98
C VAL A 119 4.74 1.82 3.46
N ASP A 120 4.01 0.71 3.56
CA ASP A 120 4.50 -0.60 3.08
C ASP A 120 4.72 -0.57 1.55
N ALA A 121 3.81 0.04 0.79
CA ALA A 121 3.96 0.24 -0.64
C ALA A 121 5.19 1.10 -0.98
N ALA A 122 5.46 2.16 -0.22
CA ALA A 122 6.65 2.99 -0.38
C ALA A 122 7.94 2.21 -0.04
N GLU A 123 7.97 1.45 1.05
CA GLU A 123 9.11 0.59 1.43
C GLU A 123 9.45 -0.46 0.37
N ARG A 124 8.46 -1.02 -0.33
CA ARG A 124 8.69 -1.98 -1.43
C ARG A 124 9.44 -1.39 -2.61
N THR A 125 9.39 -0.08 -2.80
CA THR A 125 10.12 0.58 -3.89
C THR A 125 11.60 0.79 -3.56
N LEU A 126 11.94 0.85 -2.26
CA LEU A 126 13.31 1.01 -1.77
C LEU A 126 14.01 -0.30 -1.45
N THR A 127 13.24 -1.31 -1.05
CA THR A 127 13.77 -2.62 -0.70
C THR A 127 13.78 -3.52 -1.93
N ARG A 128 14.84 -4.32 -2.08
CA ARG A 128 14.84 -5.45 -3.04
C ARG A 128 14.03 -6.64 -2.52
N GLU A 129 13.51 -6.53 -1.31
CA GLU A 129 12.73 -7.57 -0.66
C GLU A 129 11.27 -7.40 -1.08
N TYR A 130 10.86 -8.19 -2.07
CA TYR A 130 9.49 -8.19 -2.57
C TYR A 130 8.55 -8.67 -1.46
N ARG A 131 7.62 -7.82 -1.02
CA ARG A 131 6.62 -8.13 0.00
C ARG A 131 5.23 -8.09 -0.65
N VAL A 132 4.36 -9.02 -0.28
CA VAL A 132 3.00 -9.20 -0.84
C VAL A 132 1.98 -8.72 0.17
N ASP A 133 1.03 -7.89 -0.25
CA ASP A 133 -0.17 -7.63 0.56
C ASP A 133 -1.12 -8.81 0.44
N ILE A 134 -1.49 -9.40 1.57
CA ILE A 134 -2.38 -10.55 1.61
C ILE A 134 -3.79 -10.09 1.99
N ALA A 135 -3.91 -9.29 3.04
CA ALA A 135 -5.18 -8.75 3.50
C ALA A 135 -4.97 -7.46 4.29
N ALA A 136 -5.91 -6.53 4.19
CA ALA A 136 -5.97 -5.37 5.06
C ALA A 136 -7.43 -4.97 5.28
N GLY A 137 -7.73 -4.41 6.44
CA GLY A 137 -9.09 -3.98 6.73
C GLY A 137 -9.25 -3.42 8.13
N SER A 138 -10.49 -3.12 8.48
CA SER A 138 -10.90 -2.68 9.80
C SER A 138 -12.09 -3.54 10.22
N ALA A 139 -12.12 -3.94 11.49
CA ALA A 139 -13.23 -4.70 12.05
C ALA A 139 -13.53 -4.23 13.47
N VAL A 140 -14.81 -4.29 13.84
CA VAL A 140 -15.22 -4.02 15.22
C VAL A 140 -15.30 -5.34 15.95
N MET A 141 -14.56 -5.43 17.05
CA MET A 141 -14.66 -6.52 18.00
C MET A 141 -15.60 -6.07 19.11
N SER A 142 -16.83 -6.57 19.09
CA SER A 142 -17.82 -6.29 20.15
C SER A 142 -17.38 -6.97 21.45
N ALA A 143 -17.81 -6.42 22.59
CA ALA A 143 -17.61 -7.08 23.87
C ALA A 143 -18.20 -8.50 23.85
N GLU A 144 -17.42 -9.48 24.31
CA GLU A 144 -17.81 -10.92 24.38
C GLU A 144 -18.04 -11.62 23.02
N GLU A 145 -17.79 -10.96 21.88
CA GLU A 145 -17.81 -11.59 20.56
C GLU A 145 -16.38 -11.86 20.08
N THR A 146 -16.22 -12.97 19.38
CA THR A 146 -14.96 -13.30 18.71
C THR A 146 -14.91 -12.59 17.36
N LEU A 147 -13.94 -11.69 17.19
CA LEU A 147 -13.57 -11.18 15.87
C LEU A 147 -13.11 -12.35 15.01
N VAL A 148 -13.54 -12.38 13.74
CA VAL A 148 -13.01 -13.29 12.73
C VAL A 148 -12.77 -12.49 11.46
N ALA A 149 -11.51 -12.18 11.17
CA ALA A 149 -11.08 -11.53 9.94
C ALA A 149 -10.32 -12.55 9.06
N PRO A 150 -10.98 -13.14 8.05
CA PRO A 150 -10.37 -14.19 7.23
C PRO A 150 -9.33 -13.63 6.25
N PHE A 151 -8.32 -14.43 5.96
CA PHE A 151 -7.36 -14.20 4.87
C PHE A 151 -6.85 -15.54 4.33
N PHE A 152 -6.23 -15.54 3.15
CA PHE A 152 -5.73 -16.77 2.51
C PHE A 152 -4.23 -16.70 2.33
N VAL A 153 -3.57 -17.83 2.57
CA VAL A 153 -2.13 -17.99 2.39
C VAL A 153 -1.90 -19.10 1.37
N ASP A 154 -1.13 -18.82 0.32
CA ASP A 154 -0.74 -19.81 -0.67
C ASP A 154 0.65 -20.42 -0.39
N ASP A 155 1.10 -21.30 -1.26
CA ASP A 155 2.39 -22.00 -1.12
C ASP A 155 3.61 -21.16 -1.55
N SER A 156 3.41 -19.95 -2.07
CA SER A 156 4.48 -19.09 -2.56
C SER A 156 5.19 -18.34 -1.43
N LEU A 157 4.59 -18.27 -0.25
CA LEU A 157 5.04 -17.44 0.87
C LEU A 157 5.91 -18.23 1.84
N ALA A 158 7.12 -17.73 2.13
CA ALA A 158 7.98 -18.29 3.16
C ALA A 158 7.67 -17.74 4.55
N THR A 159 7.16 -16.51 4.65
CA THR A 159 6.83 -15.87 5.93
C THR A 159 5.60 -15.01 5.75
N ILE A 160 4.73 -14.97 6.76
CA ILE A 160 3.70 -13.93 6.87
C ILE A 160 3.90 -13.12 8.14
N THR A 161 3.59 -11.83 8.05
CA THR A 161 3.53 -10.90 9.16
C THR A 161 2.10 -10.41 9.30
N VAL A 162 1.51 -10.66 10.47
CA VAL A 162 0.18 -10.17 10.84
C VAL A 162 0.37 -9.01 11.78
N LYS A 163 -0.17 -7.85 11.42
CA LYS A 163 -0.21 -6.64 12.25
C LYS A 163 -1.65 -6.25 12.51
N ALA A 164 -1.92 -5.85 13.74
CA ALA A 164 -3.22 -5.33 14.16
C ALA A 164 -3.03 -4.15 15.10
N THR A 165 -3.87 -3.14 14.99
CA THR A 165 -3.77 -1.90 15.77
C THR A 165 -5.15 -1.52 16.27
N PHE A 166 -5.25 -1.06 17.52
CA PHE A 166 -6.52 -0.63 18.09
C PHE A 166 -6.34 0.45 19.16
N VAL A 167 -7.41 1.20 19.44
CA VAL A 167 -7.44 2.19 20.51
C VAL A 167 -8.04 1.55 21.77
N GLY A 168 -7.25 1.41 22.83
CA GLY A 168 -7.69 0.77 24.08
C GLY A 168 -6.54 0.13 24.85
N GLU A 169 -6.79 -0.25 26.10
CA GLU A 169 -5.83 -1.02 26.90
C GLU A 169 -5.66 -2.43 26.34
N GLU A 170 -4.43 -2.94 26.40
CA GLU A 170 -4.13 -4.34 26.08
C GLU A 170 -4.85 -5.30 27.04
N ALA A 171 -5.00 -4.88 28.30
CA ALA A 171 -5.65 -5.66 29.34
C ALA A 171 -7.13 -5.91 28.97
N GLY A 172 -7.42 -7.12 28.47
CA GLY A 172 -8.75 -7.54 28.08
C GLY A 172 -8.93 -7.77 26.58
N THR A 173 -7.94 -7.44 25.74
CA THR A 173 -7.94 -7.76 24.30
C THR A 173 -6.96 -8.89 24.02
N THR A 174 -7.42 -9.92 23.32
CA THR A 174 -6.56 -11.00 22.80
C THR A 174 -6.66 -11.02 21.28
N LEU A 175 -5.53 -11.22 20.60
CA LEU A 175 -5.47 -11.37 19.15
C LEU A 175 -4.53 -12.53 18.81
N ALA A 176 -4.95 -13.38 17.88
CA ALA A 176 -4.17 -14.50 17.37
C ALA A 176 -4.41 -14.68 15.87
N ALA A 177 -3.38 -15.13 15.17
CA ALA A 177 -3.51 -15.68 13.83
C ALA A 177 -3.83 -17.18 13.96
N VAL A 178 -4.97 -17.59 13.43
CA VAL A 178 -5.47 -18.97 13.47
C VAL A 178 -5.23 -19.61 12.11
N ALA A 179 -4.48 -20.71 12.12
CA ALA A 179 -4.10 -21.47 10.94
C ALA A 179 -5.23 -22.40 10.45
N PRO A 180 -5.13 -22.97 9.23
CA PRO A 180 -6.12 -23.91 8.70
C PRO A 180 -6.35 -25.17 9.57
N ASP A 181 -5.35 -25.57 10.36
CA ASP A 181 -5.43 -26.71 11.29
C ASP A 181 -5.97 -26.32 12.68
N ASN A 182 -6.39 -25.06 12.85
CA ASN A 182 -6.81 -24.41 14.10
C ASN A 182 -5.69 -24.22 15.13
N SER A 183 -4.41 -24.34 14.73
CA SER A 183 -3.32 -23.89 15.59
C SER A 183 -3.31 -22.36 15.66
N GLU A 184 -2.99 -21.84 16.84
CA GLU A 184 -3.03 -20.40 17.11
C GLU A 184 -1.60 -19.86 17.31
N THR A 185 -1.31 -18.75 16.64
CA THR A 185 -0.13 -17.91 16.93
C THR A 185 -0.60 -16.62 17.55
N ALA A 186 -0.38 -16.45 18.85
CA ALA A 186 -0.72 -15.21 19.56
C ALA A 186 0.06 -14.02 18.98
N LEU A 187 -0.62 -12.90 18.77
CA LEU A 187 0.03 -11.63 18.44
C LEU A 187 0.58 -11.02 19.72
N THR A 188 1.81 -10.54 19.66
CA THR A 188 2.44 -9.82 20.77
C THR A 188 2.05 -8.37 20.67
N CYS A 189 1.36 -7.85 21.69
CA CYS A 189 0.88 -6.49 21.74
C CYS A 189 1.83 -5.58 22.52
N GLU A 190 1.97 -4.34 22.04
CA GLU A 190 2.68 -3.28 22.71
C GLU A 190 1.82 -2.02 22.69
N ARG A 191 1.60 -1.42 23.87
CA ARG A 191 0.86 -0.17 24.02
C ARG A 191 1.78 1.03 23.81
N SER A 192 1.32 2.02 23.05
CA SER A 192 1.96 3.32 22.97
C SER A 192 1.98 4.02 24.34
N THR A 193 3.08 4.68 24.67
CA THR A 193 3.19 5.43 25.94
C THR A 193 2.53 6.81 25.86
N THR A 194 2.17 7.25 24.65
CA THR A 194 1.75 8.62 24.33
C THR A 194 0.35 8.70 23.76
N THR A 195 -0.06 7.65 23.07
CA THR A 195 -1.39 7.51 22.51
C THR A 195 -2.10 6.35 23.18
N PRO A 196 -3.45 6.34 23.22
CA PRO A 196 -4.20 5.20 23.72
C PRO A 196 -4.17 3.99 22.75
N THR A 197 -3.24 3.95 21.80
CA THR A 197 -3.15 2.94 20.75
C THR A 197 -2.27 1.77 21.18
N SER A 198 -2.71 0.56 20.88
CA SER A 198 -1.96 -0.67 21.04
C SER A 198 -1.71 -1.30 19.66
N THR A 199 -0.49 -1.76 19.42
CA THR A 199 -0.08 -2.43 18.19
C THR A 199 0.32 -3.86 18.51
N CYS A 200 -0.24 -4.81 17.78
CA CYS A 200 -0.02 -6.24 17.97
C CYS A 200 0.58 -6.84 16.70
N GLU A 201 1.61 -7.67 16.86
CA GLU A 201 2.31 -8.27 15.73
C GLU A 201 2.63 -9.76 15.97
N ALA A 202 2.53 -10.56 14.92
CA ALA A 202 3.09 -11.90 14.85
C ALA A 202 3.79 -12.10 13.51
N THR A 203 4.95 -12.76 13.53
CA THR A 203 5.62 -13.24 12.32
C THR A 203 5.64 -14.76 12.33
N ILE A 204 5.13 -15.37 11.27
CA ILE A 204 4.96 -16.82 11.12
C ILE A 204 5.83 -17.28 9.96
N ALA A 205 6.84 -18.09 10.28
CA ALA A 205 7.70 -18.72 9.28
C ALA A 205 7.05 -20.01 8.76
N ALA A 206 7.23 -20.29 7.46
CA ALA A 206 6.67 -21.43 6.76
C ALA A 206 5.16 -21.64 7.07
N PRO A 207 4.31 -20.63 6.80
CA PRO A 207 2.89 -20.72 7.12
C PRO A 207 2.22 -21.86 6.33
N ALA A 208 1.27 -22.53 6.95
CA ALA A 208 0.45 -23.53 6.27
C ALA A 208 -0.39 -22.88 5.16
N THR A 209 -0.46 -23.53 3.98
CA THR A 209 -1.33 -23.11 2.88
C THR A 209 -2.81 -23.31 3.25
N GLY A 210 -3.65 -22.34 2.94
CA GLY A 210 -5.10 -22.43 3.10
C GLY A 210 -5.73 -21.21 3.78
N PRO A 211 -6.95 -21.36 4.32
CA PRO A 211 -7.66 -20.29 5.01
C PRO A 211 -7.07 -20.04 6.39
N TRP A 212 -6.72 -18.78 6.65
CA TRP A 212 -6.34 -18.27 7.95
C TRP A 212 -7.39 -17.27 8.44
N ALA A 213 -7.33 -16.94 9.73
CA ALA A 213 -8.09 -15.82 10.27
C ALA A 213 -7.32 -15.11 11.36
N ILE A 214 -7.46 -13.79 11.44
CA ILE A 214 -7.16 -13.05 12.67
C ILE A 214 -8.39 -13.22 13.57
N GLN A 215 -8.18 -13.80 14.74
CA GLN A 215 -9.21 -13.96 15.75
C GLN A 215 -8.85 -13.26 17.03
N GLY A 216 -9.85 -12.81 17.76
CA GLY A 216 -9.62 -12.14 19.03
C GLY A 216 -10.90 -11.89 19.80
N THR A 217 -10.74 -11.59 21.09
CA THR A 217 -11.83 -11.18 21.99
C THR A 217 -11.44 -9.94 22.74
N ALA A 218 -12.39 -9.05 22.99
CA ALA A 218 -12.20 -7.86 23.81
C ALA A 218 -13.25 -7.79 24.92
N THR A 219 -12.87 -7.20 26.05
CA THR A 219 -13.80 -6.90 27.15
C THR A 219 -14.75 -5.76 26.83
N ASP A 220 -14.30 -4.81 26.00
CA ASP A 220 -15.07 -3.66 25.52
C ASP A 220 -15.08 -3.65 23.99
N SER A 221 -16.07 -2.98 23.40
CA SER A 221 -16.12 -2.82 21.96
C SER A 221 -14.91 -2.03 21.46
N VAL A 222 -14.13 -2.62 20.57
CA VAL A 222 -12.92 -2.00 20.02
C VAL A 222 -12.86 -2.11 18.50
N SER A 223 -12.46 -1.03 17.83
CA SER A 223 -12.14 -1.06 16.41
C SER A 223 -10.70 -1.49 16.22
N VAL A 224 -10.49 -2.54 15.42
CA VAL A 224 -9.19 -3.10 15.10
C VAL A 224 -8.92 -2.90 13.62
N ASP A 225 -7.85 -2.17 13.32
CA ASP A 225 -7.27 -2.10 11.98
C ASP A 225 -6.24 -3.21 11.84
N TYR A 226 -6.24 -3.95 10.74
CA TYR A 226 -5.29 -5.03 10.53
C TYR A 226 -4.70 -5.01 9.12
N ALA A 227 -3.48 -5.54 9.03
CA ALA A 227 -2.77 -5.78 7.78
C ALA A 227 -1.99 -7.09 7.89
N VAL A 228 -2.04 -7.88 6.82
CA VAL A 228 -1.32 -9.13 6.65
C VAL A 228 -0.46 -8.98 5.41
N SER A 229 0.84 -9.17 5.58
CA SER A 229 1.79 -9.17 4.46
C SER A 229 2.64 -10.43 4.47
N GLY A 230 3.17 -10.79 3.31
CA GLY A 230 3.97 -12.00 3.10
C GLY A 230 5.30 -11.71 2.44
N LEU A 231 6.31 -12.50 2.80
CA LEU A 231 7.57 -12.59 2.05
C LEU A 231 7.54 -13.87 1.20
N PRO A 232 7.80 -13.79 -0.11
CA PRO A 232 7.94 -14.96 -0.96
C PRO A 232 9.05 -15.88 -0.47
N ALA A 233 8.94 -17.16 -0.80
CA ALA A 233 10.05 -18.08 -0.70
C ALA A 233 11.21 -17.64 -1.60
N ALA A 234 12.45 -17.96 -1.21
CA ALA A 234 13.68 -17.48 -1.85
C ALA A 234 13.74 -17.74 -3.38
N ASP A 235 13.02 -18.77 -3.86
CA ASP A 235 12.92 -19.14 -5.27
C ASP A 235 11.44 -19.20 -5.75
N GLY A 236 10.50 -18.67 -4.97
CA GLY A 236 9.08 -18.72 -5.26
C GLY A 236 8.60 -17.46 -5.97
N SER A 237 7.96 -17.62 -7.14
CA SER A 237 7.08 -16.59 -7.68
C SER A 237 5.77 -16.57 -6.89
N THR A 238 5.24 -15.39 -6.63
CA THR A 238 3.95 -15.13 -5.99
C THR A 238 3.05 -14.38 -6.96
N PHE A 239 1.75 -14.38 -6.69
CA PHE A 239 0.84 -13.54 -7.45
C PHE A 239 1.17 -12.05 -7.28
N HIS A 240 1.19 -11.33 -8.39
CA HIS A 240 1.33 -9.90 -8.49
C HIS A 240 0.19 -9.35 -9.34
N ALA A 241 -0.50 -8.34 -8.83
CA ALA A 241 -1.50 -7.59 -9.57
C ALA A 241 -0.85 -6.36 -10.20
N SER A 242 -1.21 -6.05 -11.43
CA SER A 242 -0.81 -4.81 -12.09
C SER A 242 -2.02 -4.13 -12.72
N LEU A 243 -1.97 -2.80 -12.76
CA LEU A 243 -2.90 -1.97 -13.51
C LEU A 243 -2.08 -0.96 -14.29
N THR A 244 -2.33 -0.88 -15.60
CA THR A 244 -1.64 0.04 -16.49
C THR A 244 -2.65 0.82 -17.32
N SER A 245 -2.28 2.05 -17.67
CA SER A 245 -2.98 2.84 -18.68
C SER A 245 -2.19 2.80 -19.98
N ASN A 246 -2.81 2.37 -21.08
CA ASN A 246 -2.15 2.30 -22.38
C ASN A 246 -1.80 3.69 -22.94
N ALA A 247 -2.46 4.74 -22.45
CA ALA A 247 -2.19 6.13 -22.81
C ALA A 247 -1.16 6.82 -21.88
N GLY A 248 -0.60 6.10 -20.91
CA GLY A 248 0.19 6.69 -19.82
C GLY A 248 -0.70 7.27 -18.72
N TYR A 249 -0.08 7.94 -17.75
CA TYR A 249 -0.74 8.53 -16.58
C TYR A 249 -1.51 9.82 -16.89
N LEU A 250 -1.19 10.49 -18.00
CA LEU A 250 -1.86 11.71 -18.45
C LEU A 250 -2.74 11.42 -19.66
N VAL A 251 -4.06 11.61 -19.50
CA VAL A 251 -5.04 11.49 -20.59
C VAL A 251 -5.62 12.86 -20.89
N THR A 252 -5.55 13.30 -22.14
CA THR A 252 -6.06 14.61 -22.56
C THR A 252 -7.44 14.47 -23.16
N TYR A 253 -8.45 15.14 -22.60
CA TYR A 253 -9.77 15.21 -23.20
C TYR A 253 -9.70 15.62 -24.69
N PRO A 254 -10.44 14.97 -25.62
CA PRO A 254 -11.50 13.99 -25.40
C PRO A 254 -11.05 12.52 -25.45
N ASP A 255 -9.75 12.23 -25.28
CA ASP A 255 -9.27 10.85 -25.33
C ASP A 255 -9.83 10.03 -24.16
N ILE A 256 -10.08 8.75 -24.44
CA ILE A 256 -10.57 7.81 -23.43
C ILE A 256 -9.41 7.24 -22.62
N ILE A 257 -9.62 7.07 -21.33
CA ILE A 257 -8.74 6.30 -20.46
C ILE A 257 -8.92 4.82 -20.84
N ARG A 258 -7.83 4.15 -21.22
CA ARG A 258 -7.78 2.71 -21.50
C ARG A 258 -6.94 2.04 -20.44
N LEU A 259 -7.53 1.08 -19.74
CA LEU A 259 -6.93 0.40 -18.60
C LEU A 259 -6.77 -1.08 -18.91
N THR A 260 -5.60 -1.61 -18.57
CA THR A 260 -5.30 -3.04 -18.63
C THR A 260 -4.89 -3.49 -17.24
N ALA A 261 -5.63 -4.44 -16.69
CA ALA A 261 -5.35 -5.05 -15.39
C ALA A 261 -4.89 -6.50 -15.58
N THR A 262 -3.87 -6.92 -14.85
CA THR A 262 -3.37 -8.29 -14.88
C THR A 262 -3.16 -8.82 -13.47
N LEU A 263 -3.35 -10.13 -13.31
CA LEU A 263 -2.88 -10.88 -12.15
C LEU A 263 -1.94 -11.95 -12.69
N ALA A 264 -0.70 -11.99 -12.24
CA ALA A 264 0.29 -12.93 -12.76
C ALA A 264 1.12 -13.56 -11.65
N ARG A 265 1.64 -14.76 -11.88
CA ARG A 265 2.65 -15.41 -11.04
C ARG A 265 3.85 -15.79 -11.91
N ASP A 266 3.76 -16.94 -12.56
CA ASP A 266 4.67 -17.34 -13.65
C ASP A 266 4.05 -17.04 -15.01
N ASP A 267 2.72 -17.17 -15.09
CA ASP A 267 1.86 -16.91 -16.23
C ASP A 267 0.73 -15.94 -15.82
N LEU A 268 -0.08 -15.48 -16.78
CA LEU A 268 -1.23 -14.58 -16.52
C LEU A 268 -2.44 -15.37 -16.01
N GLY A 269 -3.19 -14.82 -15.07
CA GLY A 269 -4.44 -15.39 -14.57
C GLY A 269 -5.62 -14.98 -15.45
N THR A 270 -6.33 -15.95 -16.04
CA THR A 270 -7.56 -15.75 -16.82
C THR A 270 -8.78 -16.40 -16.12
N ASN A 271 -9.98 -16.16 -16.63
CA ASN A 271 -11.26 -16.65 -16.09
C ASN A 271 -11.54 -16.21 -14.64
N LEU A 272 -11.04 -15.04 -14.27
CA LEU A 272 -11.33 -14.36 -13.01
C LEU A 272 -12.45 -13.36 -13.19
N THR A 273 -13.20 -13.10 -12.12
CA THR A 273 -14.08 -11.94 -12.09
C THR A 273 -13.25 -10.72 -11.71
N VAL A 274 -13.17 -9.72 -12.59
CA VAL A 274 -12.35 -8.52 -12.36
C VAL A 274 -13.24 -7.30 -12.30
N ASN A 275 -13.30 -6.69 -11.11
CA ASN A 275 -14.12 -5.52 -10.84
C ASN A 275 -13.23 -4.31 -10.57
N GLY A 276 -13.52 -3.19 -11.23
CA GLY A 276 -12.87 -1.92 -10.99
C GLY A 276 -13.78 -0.93 -10.27
N ARG A 277 -13.19 -0.11 -9.41
CA ARG A 277 -13.81 1.09 -8.83
C ARG A 277 -12.95 2.29 -9.19
N LEU A 278 -13.55 3.25 -9.88
CA LEU A 278 -12.95 4.53 -10.23
C LEU A 278 -13.56 5.60 -9.34
N VAL A 279 -12.72 6.45 -8.77
CA VAL A 279 -13.12 7.66 -8.05
C VAL A 279 -12.69 8.85 -8.92
N ASP A 280 -13.64 9.69 -9.29
CA ASP A 280 -13.37 10.88 -10.10
C ASP A 280 -12.79 12.04 -9.26
N PRO A 281 -12.36 13.15 -9.89
CA PRO A 281 -11.77 14.28 -9.18
C PRO A 281 -12.70 14.97 -8.16
N TYR A 282 -14.00 14.68 -8.17
CA TYR A 282 -14.96 15.18 -7.17
C TYR A 282 -15.30 14.14 -6.10
N GLY A 283 -14.60 13.01 -6.07
CA GLY A 283 -14.84 11.92 -5.13
C GLY A 283 -16.02 11.02 -5.50
N THR A 284 -16.59 11.16 -6.70
CA THR A 284 -17.71 10.33 -7.14
C THR A 284 -17.21 8.95 -7.54
N GLU A 285 -17.83 7.92 -6.99
CA GLU A 285 -17.49 6.53 -7.30
C GLU A 285 -18.24 6.01 -8.52
N GLN A 286 -17.52 5.30 -9.38
CA GLN A 286 -18.06 4.62 -10.54
C GLN A 286 -17.50 3.21 -10.63
N THR A 287 -18.32 2.26 -11.09
CA THR A 287 -17.88 0.89 -11.34
C THR A 287 -17.33 0.76 -12.75
N LEU A 288 -16.15 0.16 -12.88
CA LEU A 288 -15.54 -0.23 -14.14
C LEU A 288 -15.64 -1.74 -14.31
N GLN A 289 -16.16 -2.18 -15.45
CA GLN A 289 -16.16 -3.59 -15.80
C GLN A 289 -14.91 -3.89 -16.63
N PHE A 290 -14.06 -4.76 -16.08
CA PHE A 290 -12.89 -5.28 -16.77
C PHE A 290 -13.27 -6.58 -17.50
N ARG A 291 -12.80 -6.78 -18.74
CA ARG A 291 -13.18 -7.90 -19.61
C ARG A 291 -11.97 -8.60 -20.20
N ASP A 292 -12.07 -9.92 -20.36
CA ASP A 292 -11.10 -10.82 -20.99
C ASP A 292 -11.89 -11.79 -21.93
N ASP A 293 -12.78 -11.23 -22.75
CA ASP A 293 -13.79 -11.93 -23.57
C ASP A 293 -13.60 -11.75 -25.10
N GLY A 294 -12.53 -11.07 -25.52
CA GLY A 294 -12.20 -10.74 -26.90
C GLY A 294 -13.12 -9.69 -27.52
N VAL A 295 -13.91 -8.99 -26.69
CA VAL A 295 -14.80 -7.92 -27.12
C VAL A 295 -14.27 -6.60 -26.61
N SER A 296 -14.19 -5.62 -27.52
CA SER A 296 -13.72 -4.27 -27.21
C SER A 296 -14.27 -3.76 -25.86
N PRO A 297 -13.40 -3.28 -24.95
CA PRO A 297 -12.01 -2.90 -25.19
C PRO A 297 -10.98 -4.04 -25.18
N ASP A 298 -11.38 -5.26 -24.87
CA ASP A 298 -10.49 -6.41 -24.94
C ASP A 298 -10.28 -6.87 -26.39
N GLU A 299 -9.02 -7.13 -26.73
CA GLU A 299 -8.61 -7.56 -28.07
C GLU A 299 -8.58 -9.08 -28.21
N THR A 300 -8.28 -9.80 -27.12
CA THR A 300 -8.05 -11.25 -27.17
C THR A 300 -8.64 -11.94 -25.94
N ALA A 301 -9.69 -12.72 -26.15
CA ALA A 301 -10.34 -13.46 -25.06
C ALA A 301 -9.40 -14.43 -24.34
N GLU A 302 -9.60 -14.62 -23.05
CA GLU A 302 -8.92 -15.60 -22.20
C GLU A 302 -7.38 -15.52 -22.24
N ASP A 303 -6.84 -14.30 -22.40
CA ASP A 303 -5.41 -14.06 -22.45
C ASP A 303 -4.83 -13.54 -21.13
N GLY A 304 -5.71 -13.23 -20.17
CA GLY A 304 -5.35 -12.73 -18.84
C GLY A 304 -5.06 -11.23 -18.79
N LEU A 305 -5.28 -10.50 -19.88
CA LEU A 305 -5.23 -9.04 -19.98
C LEU A 305 -6.65 -8.48 -19.89
N TYR A 306 -7.09 -8.14 -18.68
CA TYR A 306 -8.43 -7.61 -18.52
C TYR A 306 -8.47 -6.14 -18.91
N ALA A 307 -9.32 -5.77 -19.85
CA ALA A 307 -9.42 -4.42 -20.37
C ALA A 307 -10.69 -3.69 -19.89
N ALA A 308 -10.55 -2.40 -19.59
CA ALA A 308 -11.65 -1.48 -19.34
C ALA A 308 -11.39 -0.11 -19.97
N THR A 309 -12.46 0.64 -20.25
CA THR A 309 -12.35 2.02 -20.74
C THR A 309 -13.22 2.96 -19.94
N TYR A 310 -12.76 4.19 -19.79
CA TYR A 310 -13.50 5.26 -19.17
C TYR A 310 -13.35 6.56 -19.97
N ALA A 311 -14.44 7.26 -20.25
CA ALA A 311 -14.41 8.56 -20.90
C ALA A 311 -14.32 9.64 -19.82
N ALA A 312 -13.15 10.25 -19.65
CA ALA A 312 -12.98 11.33 -18.68
C ALA A 312 -13.82 12.55 -19.09
N GLU A 313 -14.65 13.05 -18.18
CA GLU A 313 -15.52 14.21 -18.44
C GLU A 313 -15.02 15.48 -17.75
N ILE A 314 -14.18 15.32 -16.72
CA ILE A 314 -13.72 16.38 -15.84
C ILE A 314 -12.19 16.30 -15.75
N ASN A 315 -11.54 17.45 -15.69
CA ASN A 315 -10.10 17.54 -15.46
C ASN A 315 -9.79 17.25 -13.98
N GLY A 316 -8.75 16.46 -13.75
CA GLY A 316 -8.22 16.15 -12.42
C GLY A 316 -7.78 14.70 -12.33
N ASP A 317 -7.51 14.27 -11.11
CA ASP A 317 -7.00 12.93 -10.84
C ASP A 317 -8.12 11.91 -10.69
N TYR A 318 -7.89 10.74 -11.28
CA TYR A 318 -8.78 9.60 -11.19
C TYR A 318 -8.07 8.48 -10.43
N HIS A 319 -8.68 8.00 -9.36
CA HIS A 319 -8.12 6.89 -8.59
C HIS A 319 -8.85 5.61 -8.96
N VAL A 320 -8.11 4.63 -9.48
CA VAL A 320 -8.68 3.35 -9.89
C VAL A 320 -8.17 2.24 -8.97
N ARG A 321 -9.10 1.47 -8.41
CA ARG A 321 -8.83 0.23 -7.68
C ARG A 321 -9.40 -0.93 -8.45
N VAL A 322 -8.61 -1.98 -8.66
CA VAL A 322 -9.06 -3.23 -9.29
C VAL A 322 -9.02 -4.35 -8.26
N THR A 323 -10.03 -5.22 -8.32
CA THR A 323 -10.14 -6.43 -7.51
C THR A 323 -10.28 -7.63 -8.44
N PHE A 324 -9.43 -8.63 -8.23
CA PHE A 324 -9.50 -9.93 -8.91
C PHE A 324 -10.15 -10.93 -7.97
N ASP A 325 -11.15 -11.65 -8.46
CA ASP A 325 -11.96 -12.57 -7.68
C ASP A 325 -12.03 -13.94 -8.39
N ASN A 326 -11.74 -15.00 -7.62
CA ASN A 326 -11.81 -16.39 -8.03
C ASN A 326 -12.77 -17.23 -7.15
N GLU A 327 -13.80 -16.63 -6.56
CA GLU A 327 -14.80 -17.34 -5.74
C GLU A 327 -15.51 -18.46 -6.52
N SER A 328 -15.64 -18.31 -7.84
CA SER A 328 -16.21 -19.33 -8.73
C SER A 328 -15.27 -20.51 -9.02
N ALA A 329 -14.02 -20.44 -8.57
CA ALA A 329 -12.97 -21.43 -8.81
C ALA A 329 -12.75 -21.78 -10.30
N THR A 330 -12.95 -20.80 -11.18
CA THR A 330 -12.75 -20.92 -12.64
C THR A 330 -11.41 -20.39 -13.11
N GLY A 331 -10.72 -19.63 -12.26
CA GLY A 331 -9.45 -19.00 -12.56
C GLY A 331 -8.37 -20.02 -12.89
N VAL A 332 -7.67 -19.80 -13.99
CA VAL A 332 -6.55 -20.63 -14.46
C VAL A 332 -5.41 -19.75 -14.96
N LEU A 333 -4.21 -20.30 -15.01
CA LEU A 333 -3.06 -19.63 -15.62
C LEU A 333 -3.06 -19.83 -17.15
N THR A 334 -2.65 -18.80 -17.89
CA THR A 334 -2.57 -18.77 -19.35
C THR A 334 -1.31 -18.04 -19.82
N GLN A 335 -0.73 -18.54 -20.90
CA GLN A 335 0.41 -17.92 -21.60
C GLN A 335 -0.03 -17.09 -22.80
N LYS A 336 -1.33 -17.06 -23.10
CA LYS A 336 -1.85 -16.49 -24.34
C LYS A 336 -1.60 -14.98 -24.46
N GLY A 337 -1.65 -14.25 -23.34
CA GLY A 337 -1.35 -12.82 -23.28
C GLY A 337 0.14 -12.49 -23.13
N LEU A 338 1.01 -13.49 -22.95
CA LEU A 338 2.45 -13.28 -22.90
C LEU A 338 2.95 -13.13 -24.34
N VAL A 339 3.23 -11.88 -24.76
CA VAL A 339 3.91 -11.62 -26.03
C VAL A 339 5.35 -12.13 -25.92
N LEU A 340 5.59 -13.37 -26.37
CA LEU A 340 6.93 -13.87 -26.60
C LEU A 340 7.43 -13.25 -27.91
N GLU A 341 8.09 -12.10 -27.86
CA GLU A 341 8.84 -11.64 -29.03
C GLU A 341 9.88 -12.72 -29.38
N PRO A 342 9.89 -13.27 -30.60
CA PRO A 342 10.96 -14.16 -31.00
C PRO A 342 12.26 -13.35 -30.99
N THR A 343 13.21 -13.78 -30.16
CA THR A 343 14.57 -13.24 -30.22
C THR A 343 15.10 -13.55 -31.61
N GLU A 344 15.25 -12.54 -32.47
CA GLU A 344 15.91 -12.74 -33.77
C GLU A 344 17.32 -13.30 -33.49
N VAL A 345 17.62 -14.48 -34.05
CA VAL A 345 18.92 -15.15 -33.99
C VAL A 345 19.76 -14.74 -35.19
#